data_AF-A0ABD0RFB7-F1
#
_entry.id   AF-A0ABD0RFB7-F1
#
_cell.length_a   1.000
_cell.length_b   1.000
_cell.length_c   1.000
_cell.angle_alpha   90.00
_cell.angle_beta   90.00
_cell.angle_gamma   90.00
#
_symmetry.space_group_name_H-M   'P 1'
#
loop_
_entity.id
_entity.type
_entity.pdbx_description
1 polymer ?
#
loop_
_entity_poly.entity_id
_entity_poly.type
_entity_poly.pdbx_seq_one_letter_code
_entity_poly.pdbx_strand_id
1 'polypeptide(L)'
;HIKKPIRSTILCLDWHPNNVLLAAGSCDFKCRIFSAYIKEVEEKPAPTPWGSKMPFGEVMFESTGTSGWVHGVCFSDSGNRVAWASHDSTVAVAEGGKTAV
;
A
#
# COMPACT_ATOMS: atom_id res chain seq x y z
N HIS A 1 4.86 8.92 -12.96
CA HIS A 1 5.80 8.24 -12.04
C HIS A 1 5.46 8.59 -10.60
N ILE A 2 5.39 7.62 -9.71
CA ILE A 2 5.19 7.82 -8.26
C ILE A 2 6.58 8.01 -7.64
N LYS A 3 6.83 9.17 -7.00
CA LYS A 3 8.16 9.49 -6.43
C LYS A 3 8.08 9.89 -4.95
N LYS A 4 7.20 10.81 -4.59
CA LYS A 4 6.95 11.16 -3.19
C LYS A 4 5.79 10.31 -2.67
N PRO A 5 5.82 9.84 -1.41
CA PRO A 5 6.80 10.10 -0.35
C PRO A 5 7.90 9.02 -0.22
N ILE A 6 8.21 8.24 -1.27
CA ILE A 6 9.23 7.17 -1.23
C ILE A 6 10.62 7.79 -1.04
N ARG A 7 11.33 7.41 0.04
CA ARG A 7 12.66 7.97 0.38
C ARG A 7 13.82 6.99 0.26
N SER A 8 13.56 5.74 -0.12
CA SER A 8 14.58 4.71 -0.29
C SER A 8 14.09 3.65 -1.27
N THR A 9 14.91 2.62 -1.53
CA THR A 9 14.63 1.53 -2.47
C THR A 9 13.31 0.81 -2.12
N ILE A 10 12.47 0.55 -3.12
CA ILE A 10 11.31 -0.36 -3.02
C ILE A 10 11.83 -1.79 -3.13
N LEU A 11 11.45 -2.66 -2.20
CA LEU A 11 11.91 -4.05 -2.13
C LEU A 11 10.86 -5.06 -2.59
N CYS A 12 9.58 -4.76 -2.39
CA CYS A 12 8.48 -5.66 -2.67
C CYS A 12 7.21 -4.89 -3.08
N LEU A 13 6.35 -5.56 -3.84
CA LEU A 13 5.09 -5.04 -4.36
C LEU A 13 4.02 -6.13 -4.29
N ASP A 14 2.77 -5.73 -4.09
CA ASP A 14 1.62 -6.62 -4.31
C ASP A 14 0.38 -5.84 -4.76
N TRP A 15 -0.36 -6.40 -5.71
CA TRP A 15 -1.52 -5.75 -6.31
C TRP A 15 -2.77 -6.03 -5.48
N HIS A 16 -3.60 -5.02 -5.29
CA HIS A 16 -4.95 -5.21 -4.80
C HIS A 16 -5.79 -5.93 -5.88
N PRO A 17 -6.81 -6.73 -5.50
CA PRO A 17 -7.70 -7.42 -6.44
C PRO A 17 -8.44 -6.54 -7.47
N ASN A 18 -8.33 -5.21 -7.38
CA ASN A 18 -9.01 -4.26 -8.26
C ASN A 18 -8.09 -3.69 -9.35
N ASN A 19 -6.84 -4.14 -9.43
CA ASN A 19 -5.80 -3.67 -10.36
C ASN A 19 -5.46 -2.17 -10.29
N VAL A 20 -5.99 -1.45 -9.30
CA VAL A 20 -5.76 -0.02 -9.10
C VAL A 20 -4.85 0.25 -7.92
N LEU A 21 -5.09 -0.38 -6.76
CA LEU A 21 -4.26 -0.16 -5.58
C LEU A 21 -3.03 -1.05 -5.62
N LEU A 22 -1.89 -0.49 -5.22
CA LEU A 22 -0.59 -1.17 -5.22
C LEU A 22 0.07 -1.00 -3.86
N ALA A 23 0.30 -2.11 -3.16
CA ALA A 23 1.09 -2.14 -1.95
C ALA A 23 2.59 -2.11 -2.31
N ALA A 24 3.38 -1.38 -1.54
CA ALA A 24 4.82 -1.29 -1.70
C ALA A 24 5.53 -1.26 -0.33
N GLY A 25 6.54 -2.12 -0.18
CA GLY A 25 7.44 -2.11 0.96
C GLY A 25 8.81 -1.54 0.58
N SER A 26 9.40 -0.72 1.45
CA SER A 26 10.65 -0.01 1.16
C SER A 26 11.67 0.00 2.29
N CYS A 27 12.92 0.33 1.93
CA CYS A 27 14.04 0.49 2.85
C CYS A 27 13.96 1.76 3.72
N ASP A 28 12.95 2.63 3.52
CA ASP A 28 12.66 3.76 4.43
C ASP A 28 11.71 3.37 5.58
N PHE A 29 11.58 2.06 5.82
CA PHE A 29 10.81 1.44 6.90
C PHE A 29 9.30 1.59 6.76
N LYS A 30 8.80 1.74 5.54
CA LYS A 30 7.38 1.97 5.28
C LYS A 30 6.78 0.87 4.41
N CYS A 31 5.59 0.43 4.82
CA CYS A 31 4.61 -0.19 3.95
C CYS A 31 3.64 0.91 3.51
N ARG A 32 3.42 1.04 2.20
CA ARG A 32 2.50 2.04 1.63
C ARG A 32 1.53 1.38 0.67
N ILE A 33 0.34 1.95 0.56
CA ILE A 33 -0.60 1.65 -0.52
C ILE A 33 -0.72 2.90 -1.38
N PHE A 34 -0.47 2.75 -2.67
CA PHE A 34 -0.64 3.80 -3.66
C PHE A 34 -1.83 3.51 -4.57
N SER A 35 -2.46 4.56 -5.09
CA SER A 35 -3.24 4.43 -6.33
C SER A 35 -2.30 4.41 -7.54
N ALA A 36 -2.39 3.35 -8.33
CA ALA A 36 -1.77 3.22 -9.64
C ALA A 36 -2.80 3.36 -10.78
N TYR A 37 -3.97 3.97 -10.51
CA TYR A 37 -5.04 4.14 -11.49
C TYR A 37 -4.57 4.89 -12.76
N ILE A 38 -4.76 4.28 -13.93
CA ILE A 38 -4.50 4.89 -15.24
C ILE A 38 -5.82 4.99 -16.01
N LYS A 39 -6.34 6.22 -16.10
CA LYS A 39 -7.65 6.53 -16.73
C LYS A 39 -7.77 6.02 -18.18
N GLU A 40 -6.66 5.93 -18.91
CA GLU A 40 -6.65 5.54 -20.32
C GLU A 40 -6.74 4.02 -20.52
N VAL A 41 -6.51 3.23 -19.47
CA VAL A 41 -6.43 1.76 -19.55
C VAL A 41 -7.53 1.09 -18.73
N GLU A 42 -8.03 1.73 -17.68
CA GLU A 42 -9.03 1.15 -16.77
C GLU A 42 -10.26 2.04 -16.58
N GLU A 43 -11.37 1.40 -16.20
CA GLU A 43 -12.58 2.10 -15.76
C GLU A 43 -12.36 2.81 -14.42
N LYS A 44 -13.21 3.79 -14.12
CA LYS A 44 -13.13 4.51 -12.85
C LYS A 44 -13.37 3.53 -11.69
N PRO A 45 -12.42 3.38 -10.75
CA PRO A 45 -12.55 2.41 -9.67
C PRO A 45 -13.68 2.76 -8.71
N ALA A 46 -14.35 1.73 -8.19
CA ALA A 46 -15.29 1.85 -7.08
C ALA A 46 -14.55 2.22 -5.78
N PRO A 47 -15.19 2.91 -4.82
CA PRO A 47 -14.61 3.18 -3.51
C PRO A 47 -14.17 1.90 -2.81
N THR A 48 -13.03 1.97 -2.12
CA THR A 48 -12.53 0.89 -1.27
C THR A 48 -12.48 1.36 0.19
N PRO A 49 -12.31 0.46 1.17
CA PRO A 49 -12.06 0.86 2.55
C PRO A 49 -10.79 1.72 2.72
N TRP A 50 -9.85 1.68 1.75
CA TRP A 50 -8.66 2.52 1.74
C TRP A 50 -8.94 3.96 1.28
N GLY A 51 -10.07 4.20 0.62
CA GLY A 51 -10.50 5.54 0.22
C GLY A 51 -11.35 5.54 -1.06
N SER A 52 -11.97 6.69 -1.31
CA SER A 52 -12.84 6.94 -2.48
C SER A 52 -12.20 7.80 -3.56
N LYS A 53 -11.16 8.56 -3.24
CA LYS A 53 -10.39 9.38 -4.18
C LYS A 53 -9.05 8.71 -4.44
N MET A 54 -8.85 8.23 -5.66
CA MET A 54 -7.68 7.45 -6.05
C MET A 54 -6.99 8.01 -7.32
N PRO A 55 -6.60 9.31 -7.38
CA PRO A 55 -5.80 9.78 -8.50
C PRO A 55 -4.44 9.06 -8.53
N PHE A 56 -3.82 8.98 -9.72
CA PHE A 56 -2.53 8.31 -9.88
C PHE A 56 -1.48 8.88 -8.91
N GLY A 57 -0.85 8.00 -8.14
CA GLY A 57 0.20 8.33 -7.16
C GLY A 57 -0.29 8.75 -5.79
N GLU A 58 -1.60 8.77 -5.55
CA GLU A 58 -2.15 9.08 -4.21
C GLU A 58 -1.72 8.03 -3.18
N VAL A 59 -1.35 8.49 -1.98
CA VAL A 59 -1.03 7.60 -0.85
C VAL A 59 -2.32 7.30 -0.09
N MET A 60 -2.78 6.06 -0.20
CA MET A 60 -4.00 5.59 0.47
C MET A 60 -3.73 5.11 1.89
N PHE A 61 -2.48 4.69 2.17
CA PHE A 61 -2.04 4.22 3.48
C PHE A 61 -0.53 4.36 3.60
N GLU A 62 -0.05 4.68 4.80
CA GLU A 62 1.36 4.58 5.19
C GLU A 62 1.46 4.00 6.60
N SER A 63 2.31 2.99 6.78
CA SER A 63 2.51 2.36 8.09
C SER A 63 3.23 3.28 9.09
N THR A 64 2.87 3.12 10.35
CA THR A 64 3.52 3.74 11.52
C THR A 64 4.18 2.66 12.38
N GLY A 65 5.16 3.03 13.19
CA GLY A 65 5.79 2.11 14.15
C GLY A 65 6.72 1.03 13.57
N THR A 66 6.82 0.88 12.25
CA THR A 66 7.78 -0.03 11.59
C THR A 66 9.20 0.54 11.67
N SER A 67 10.16 -0.28 12.08
CA SER A 67 11.55 0.12 12.37
C SER A 67 12.62 -0.65 11.58
N GLY A 68 12.21 -1.45 10.59
CA GLY A 68 13.10 -2.19 9.70
C GLY A 68 12.63 -2.16 8.25
N TRP A 69 13.51 -2.57 7.33
CA TRP A 69 13.15 -2.65 5.90
C TRP A 69 11.98 -3.60 5.70
N VAL A 70 11.02 -3.21 4.86
CA VAL A 70 9.85 -4.05 4.56
C VAL A 70 10.19 -4.99 3.41
N HIS A 71 10.33 -6.27 3.71
CA HIS A 71 10.78 -7.30 2.76
C HIS A 71 9.65 -7.95 1.98
N GLY A 72 8.44 -7.97 2.55
CA GLY A 72 7.26 -8.54 1.90
C GLY A 72 6.01 -7.75 2.25
N VAL A 73 5.13 -7.63 1.26
CA VAL A 73 3.78 -7.06 1.40
C VAL A 73 2.79 -7.99 0.70
N CYS A 74 1.58 -8.11 1.21
CA CYS A 74 0.53 -8.89 0.58
C CYS A 74 -0.86 -8.35 0.92
N PHE A 75 -1.70 -8.13 -0.09
CA PHE A 75 -3.12 -7.89 0.08
C PHE A 75 -3.86 -9.20 0.39
N SER A 76 -4.87 -9.13 1.24
CA SER A 76 -5.83 -10.22 1.38
C SER A 76 -6.67 -10.39 0.11
N ASP A 77 -7.26 -11.57 -0.12
CA ASP A 77 -8.16 -11.84 -1.25
C ASP A 77 -9.33 -10.85 -1.39
N SER A 78 -9.84 -10.33 -0.27
CA SER A 78 -10.90 -9.31 -0.29
C SER A 78 -10.39 -7.89 -0.59
N GLY A 79 -9.08 -7.67 -0.58
CA GLY A 79 -8.43 -6.37 -0.72
C GLY A 79 -8.53 -5.44 0.50
N ASN A 80 -9.33 -5.81 1.52
CA ASN A 80 -9.60 -4.94 2.67
C ASN A 80 -8.48 -4.93 3.71
N ARG A 81 -7.52 -5.85 3.63
CA ARG A 81 -6.36 -5.92 4.53
C ARG A 81 -5.06 -6.00 3.75
N VAL A 82 -4.01 -5.44 4.33
CA VAL A 82 -2.62 -5.62 3.87
C VAL A 82 -1.78 -6.15 5.03
N ALA A 83 -0.94 -7.14 4.77
CA ALA A 83 0.05 -7.64 5.70
C ALA A 83 1.45 -7.33 5.19
N TRP A 84 2.41 -7.11 6.11
CA TRP A 84 3.81 -6.93 5.74
C TRP A 84 4.76 -7.50 6.79
N ALA A 85 5.94 -7.92 6.34
CA ALA A 85 7.02 -8.44 7.16
C ALA A 85 8.26 -7.55 7.06
N SER A 86 8.86 -7.25 8.21
CA SER A 86 9.93 -6.26 8.33
C SER A 86 11.20 -6.84 8.95
N HIS A 87 12.36 -6.25 8.66
CA HIS A 87 13.67 -6.67 9.19
C HIS A 87 13.76 -6.55 10.73
N ASP A 88 12.88 -5.81 11.39
CA ASP A 88 12.82 -5.70 12.85
C ASP A 88 12.15 -6.90 13.53
N SER A 89 12.03 -8.03 12.83
CA SER A 89 11.39 -9.27 13.30
C SER A 89 9.91 -9.11 13.63
N THR A 90 9.23 -8.18 12.95
CA THR A 90 7.78 -7.98 13.08
C THR A 90 7.01 -8.39 11.83
N VAL A 91 5.78 -8.85 12.06
CA VAL A 91 4.75 -8.98 11.04
C VAL A 91 3.57 -8.14 11.50
N ALA A 92 3.05 -7.31 10.60
CA ALA A 92 1.95 -6.41 10.91
C ALA A 92 0.84 -6.52 9.85
N VAL A 93 -0.38 -6.15 10.26
CA VAL A 93 -1.57 -6.15 9.42
C VAL A 93 -2.31 -4.84 9.61
N ALA A 94 -2.72 -4.21 8.52
CA ALA A 94 -3.63 -3.09 8.52
C ALA A 94 -4.94 -3.46 7.83
N GLU A 95 -6.05 -2.91 8.32
CA GLU A 95 -7.39 -3.09 7.76
C GLU A 95 -7.93 -1.72 7.30
N GLY A 96 -8.33 -1.63 6.05
CA GLY A 96 -8.88 -0.40 5.48
C GLY A 96 -10.17 0.01 6.20
N GLY A 97 -10.37 1.32 6.36
CA GLY A 97 -11.54 1.88 7.04
C GLY A 97 -11.45 1.91 8.56
N LYS A 98 -10.47 1.25 9.18
CA LYS A 98 -10.12 1.47 10.59
C LYS A 98 -9.02 2.52 10.67
N THR A 99 -9.32 3.67 11.26
CA THR A 99 -8.29 4.63 11.67
C THR A 99 -7.36 3.94 12.65
N ALA A 100 -6.05 3.96 12.39
CA ALA A 100 -5.08 3.63 13.44
C ALA A 100 -5.31 4.62 14.59
N VAL A 101 -5.68 4.10 15.77
CA VAL A 101 -5.71 4.87 17.02
C VAL A 101 -4.29 5.21 17.42
#